data_AF-A0A1E7Z1H6-F1
#
_entry.id   AF-A0A1E7Z1H6-F1
#
_cell.length_a   1.000
_cell.length_b   1.000
_cell.length_c   1.000
_cell.angle_alpha   90.00
_cell.angle_beta   90.00
_cell.angle_gamma   90.00
#
_symmetry.space_group_name_H-M   'P 1'
#
loop_
_entity.id
_entity.type
_entity.pdbx_description
1 polymer ?
#
loop_
_entity_poly.entity_id
_entity_poly.type
_entity_poly.pdbx_seq_one_letter_code
_entity_poly.pdbx_strand_id
1 'polypeptide(L)'
;MKNKSVTPLIELWIKQLNESGWCDITDHDVENLIREFSSLDSNHQNLIKEQAAFVQGLTAWHKQKVASLQLVIDKRDASISLGKGIPDIEAGSEKAKGVRIGIILPLTLLGKLPFSVDEDDDDGDQ
;
A
#
# COMPACT_ATOMS: atom_id res chain seq x y z
N MET A 1 -0.50 21.10 10.17
CA MET A 1 -0.69 20.59 11.54
C MET A 1 0.69 20.48 12.16
N LYS A 2 1.00 21.25 13.22
CA LYS A 2 2.30 21.18 13.89
C LYS A 2 2.33 19.90 14.74
N ASN A 3 3.36 19.08 14.61
CA ASN A 3 3.59 17.91 15.46
C ASN A 3 3.77 18.37 16.92
N LYS A 4 2.67 18.40 17.67
CA LYS A 4 2.66 18.93 19.03
C LYS A 4 3.28 17.99 20.08
N SER A 5 3.58 16.73 19.75
CA SER A 5 3.99 15.77 20.79
C SER A 5 5.51 15.72 21.05
N VAL A 6 6.36 16.09 20.08
CA VAL A 6 7.81 15.87 20.20
C VAL A 6 8.54 17.10 20.76
N THR A 7 8.09 18.31 20.42
CA THR A 7 8.70 19.56 20.91
C THR A 7 8.80 19.64 22.44
N PRO A 8 7.75 19.29 23.22
CA PRO A 8 7.82 19.37 24.68
C PRO A 8 8.82 18.38 25.28
N LEU A 9 9.03 17.22 24.64
CA LEU A 9 9.94 16.18 25.13
C LEU A 9 11.40 16.54 24.85
N ILE A 10 11.69 17.15 23.69
CA ILE A 10 13.03 17.67 23.36
C ILE A 10 13.39 18.81 24.31
N GLU A 11 12.47 19.75 24.55
CA GLU A 11 12.68 20.84 25.50
C GLU A 11 12.93 20.33 26.93
N LEU A 12 12.17 19.32 27.38
CA LEU A 12 12.34 18.70 28.70
C LEU A 12 13.71 18.00 28.83
N TRP A 13 14.12 17.25 27.81
CA TRP A 13 15.40 16.54 27.80
C TRP A 13 16.60 17.49 27.80
N ILE A 14 16.54 18.56 26.99
CA ILE A 14 17.61 19.58 26.93
C ILE A 14 17.72 20.34 28.25
N LYS A 15 16.59 20.70 28.86
CA LYS A 15 16.57 21.34 30.19
C LYS A 15 17.28 20.46 31.22
N GLN A 16 17.01 19.15 31.22
CA GLN A 16 17.64 18.22 32.14
C GLN A 16 19.15 18.06 31.90
N LEU A 17 19.61 18.11 30.64
CA LEU A 17 21.03 18.08 30.31
C LEU A 17 21.77 19.34 30.79
N ASN A 18 21.21 20.52 30.55
CA ASN A 18 21.76 21.79 31.01
C ASN A 18 21.80 21.84 32.56
N GLU A 19 20.74 21.39 33.25
CA GLU A 19 20.69 21.31 34.71
C GLU A 19 21.72 20.32 35.30
N SER A 20 22.07 19.28 34.55
CA SER A 20 23.09 18.30 34.96
C SER A 20 24.54 18.73 34.71
N GLY A 21 24.75 19.89 34.04
CA GLY A 21 26.09 20.43 33.74
C GLY A 21 26.88 19.64 32.68
N TRP A 22 26.20 18.80 31.90
CA TRP A 22 26.83 17.93 30.89
C TRP A 22 27.10 18.64 29.56
N CYS A 23 26.34 19.68 29.23
CA CYS A 23 26.51 20.48 28.02
C CYS A 23 25.84 21.85 28.20
N ASP A 24 26.39 22.88 27.52
CA ASP A 24 25.78 24.20 27.40
C ASP A 24 25.08 24.30 26.03
N ILE A 25 23.84 23.78 25.95
CA ILE A 25 23.05 23.84 24.71
C ILE A 25 22.40 25.23 24.63
N THR A 26 22.66 25.97 23.54
CA THR A 26 22.06 27.29 23.31
C THR A 26 20.68 27.18 22.68
N ASP A 27 19.86 28.23 22.79
CA ASP A 27 18.55 28.30 22.11
C ASP A 27 18.67 28.06 20.60
N HIS A 28 19.78 28.48 19.97
CA HIS A 28 20.03 28.22 18.55
C HIS A 28 20.24 26.73 18.25
N ASP A 29 20.91 26.01 19.14
CA ASP A 29 21.10 24.56 19.01
C ASP A 29 19.78 23.82 19.20
N VAL A 30 18.92 24.29 20.12
CA VAL A 30 17.56 23.77 20.31
C VAL A 30 16.73 23.95 19.04
N GLU A 31 16.74 25.13 18.43
CA GLU A 31 16.01 25.41 17.19
C GLU A 31 16.49 24.52 16.03
N ASN A 32 17.81 24.32 15.91
CA ASN A 32 18.38 23.43 14.90
C ASN A 32 17.97 21.97 15.11
N LEU A 33 18.02 21.46 16.35
CA LEU A 33 17.57 20.11 16.69
C LEU A 33 16.08 19.92 16.40
N ILE A 34 15.23 20.86 16.82
CA ILE A 34 13.79 20.82 16.54
C ILE A 34 13.52 20.77 15.03
N ARG A 35 14.27 21.55 14.24
CA ARG A 35 14.15 21.55 12.77
C ARG A 35 14.55 20.21 12.17
N GLU A 36 15.65 19.62 12.60
CA GLU A 36 16.12 18.33 12.12
C GLU A 36 15.15 17.19 12.45
N PHE A 37 14.67 17.12 13.69
CA PHE A 37 13.68 16.13 14.10
C PHE A 37 12.36 16.28 13.35
N SER A 38 11.88 17.52 13.14
CA SER A 38 10.67 17.78 12.37
C SER A 38 10.81 17.35 10.90
N SER A 39 12.00 17.56 10.31
CA SER A 39 12.34 17.09 8.96
C SER A 39 12.36 15.57 8.88
N LEU A 40 12.96 14.90 9.87
CA LEU A 40 13.03 13.43 9.93
C LEU A 40 11.64 12.79 10.02
N ASP A 41 10.78 13.30 10.90
CA ASP A 41 9.41 12.81 11.03
C ASP A 41 8.62 13.05 9.73
N SER A 42 8.77 14.22 9.10
CA SER A 42 8.10 14.50 7.82
C SER A 42 8.50 13.51 6.72
N ASN A 43 9.79 13.18 6.63
CA ASN A 43 10.28 12.19 5.68
C ASN A 43 9.76 10.78 5.98
N HIS A 44 9.71 10.39 7.25
CA HIS A 44 9.17 9.11 7.67
C HIS A 44 7.67 8.99 7.35
N GLN A 45 6.89 10.04 7.63
CA GLN A 45 5.46 10.09 7.30
C GLN A 45 5.21 10.03 5.80
N ASN A 46 6.06 10.68 4.98
CA ASN A 46 5.96 10.58 3.52
C ASN A 46 6.24 9.16 3.04
N LEU A 47 7.27 8.50 3.58
CA LEU A 47 7.60 7.12 3.23
C LEU A 47 6.45 6.16 3.56
N ILE A 48 5.83 6.29 4.74
CA ILE A 48 4.66 5.48 5.12
C ILE A 48 3.51 5.69 4.14
N LYS A 49 3.22 6.94 3.76
CA LYS A 49 2.17 7.26 2.78
C LYS A 49 2.44 6.67 1.41
N GLU A 50 3.69 6.74 0.94
CA GLU A 50 4.10 6.16 -0.34
C GLU A 50 3.95 4.64 -0.34
N GLN A 51 4.33 3.97 0.76
CA GLN A 51 4.13 2.53 0.91
C GLN A 51 2.65 2.15 0.92
N ALA A 52 1.82 2.88 1.67
CA ALA A 52 0.37 2.65 1.71
C ALA A 52 -0.25 2.82 0.31
N ALA A 53 0.11 3.90 -0.41
CA ALA A 53 -0.36 4.15 -1.77
C ALA A 53 0.08 3.05 -2.74
N PHE A 54 1.31 2.56 -2.64
CA PHE A 54 1.81 1.45 -3.44
C PHE A 54 1.01 0.16 -3.19
N VAL A 55 0.78 -0.19 -1.93
CA VAL A 55 0.03 -1.40 -1.54
C VAL A 55 -1.42 -1.32 -2.02
N GLN A 56 -2.07 -0.15 -1.88
CA GLN A 56 -3.42 0.08 -2.41
C GLN A 56 -3.45 -0.07 -3.94
N GLY A 57 -2.50 0.53 -4.64
CA GLY A 57 -2.37 0.41 -6.09
C GLY A 57 -2.18 -1.04 -6.56
N LEU A 58 -1.30 -1.78 -5.89
CA LEU A 58 -1.08 -3.20 -6.15
C LEU A 58 -2.35 -4.04 -5.92
N THR A 59 -3.06 -3.75 -4.83
CA THR A 59 -4.32 -4.43 -4.48
C THR A 59 -5.40 -4.18 -5.51
N ALA A 60 -5.57 -2.93 -5.95
CA ALA A 60 -6.52 -2.57 -6.99
C ALA A 60 -6.20 -3.23 -8.33
N TRP A 61 -4.93 -3.20 -8.74
CA TRP A 61 -4.47 -3.88 -9.95
C TRP A 61 -4.76 -5.39 -9.90
N HIS A 62 -4.45 -6.05 -8.78
CA HIS A 62 -4.70 -7.48 -8.61
C HIS A 62 -6.19 -7.81 -8.70
N LYS A 63 -7.04 -7.09 -7.96
CA LYS A 63 -8.51 -7.22 -8.01
C LYS A 63 -9.03 -7.10 -9.45
N GLN A 64 -8.55 -6.12 -10.21
CA GLN A 64 -8.95 -5.91 -11.61
C GLN A 64 -8.56 -7.10 -12.50
N LYS A 65 -7.35 -7.65 -12.35
CA LYS A 65 -6.89 -8.80 -13.13
C LYS A 65 -7.69 -10.06 -12.79
N VAL A 66 -7.92 -10.33 -11.51
CA VAL A 66 -8.76 -11.44 -11.05
C VAL A 66 -10.17 -11.31 -11.63
N ALA A 67 -10.81 -10.15 -11.52
CA ALA A 67 -12.16 -9.92 -12.06
C ALA A 67 -12.24 -10.15 -13.57
N SER A 68 -11.22 -9.72 -14.32
CA SER A 68 -11.17 -9.90 -15.78
C SER A 68 -11.05 -11.38 -16.17
N LEU A 69 -10.26 -12.15 -15.43
CA LEU A 69 -10.10 -13.59 -15.64
C LEU A 69 -11.36 -14.35 -15.21
N GLN A 70 -11.99 -13.94 -14.10
CA GLN A 70 -13.24 -14.52 -13.62
C GLN A 70 -14.36 -14.35 -14.66
N LEU A 71 -14.42 -13.20 -15.34
CA LEU A 71 -15.38 -12.95 -16.41
C LEU A 71 -15.31 -14.00 -17.53
N VAL A 72 -14.10 -14.45 -17.90
CA VAL A 72 -13.89 -15.49 -18.93
C VAL A 72 -14.42 -16.86 -18.47
N ILE A 73 -14.36 -17.13 -17.16
CA ILE A 73 -14.92 -18.35 -16.57
C ILE A 73 -16.44 -18.28 -16.47
N ASP A 74 -16.98 -17.12 -16.13
CA ASP A 74 -18.42 -16.92 -15.91
C ASP A 74 -19.19 -16.88 -17.23
N LYS A 75 -18.61 -16.29 -18.27
CA LYS A 75 -19.21 -16.18 -19.61
C LYS A 75 -18.82 -17.35 -20.51
N ARG A 76 -19.26 -18.57 -20.14
CA ARG A 76 -18.89 -19.81 -20.85
C ARG A 76 -19.50 -19.96 -22.24
N ASP A 77 -20.56 -19.24 -22.49
CA ASP A 77 -21.32 -19.17 -23.74
C ASP A 77 -20.79 -18.10 -24.71
N ALA A 78 -19.91 -17.21 -24.25
CA ALA A 78 -19.28 -16.21 -25.09
C ALA A 78 -18.03 -16.75 -25.82
N SER A 79 -17.89 -16.38 -27.09
CA SER A 79 -16.65 -16.57 -27.85
C SER A 79 -15.59 -15.56 -27.39
N ILE A 80 -14.32 -15.93 -27.48
CA ILE A 80 -13.19 -15.10 -27.04
C ILE A 80 -12.51 -14.50 -28.26
N SER A 81 -12.54 -13.16 -28.38
CA SER A 81 -11.79 -12.48 -29.42
C SER A 81 -10.37 -12.15 -28.96
N LEU A 82 -9.39 -12.52 -29.79
CA LEU A 82 -7.97 -12.25 -29.55
C LEU A 82 -7.48 -10.97 -30.25
N GLY A 83 -8.34 -10.36 -31.08
CA GLY A 83 -8.03 -9.19 -31.88
C GLY A 83 -6.95 -9.42 -32.94
N LYS A 84 -6.57 -8.34 -33.64
CA LYS A 84 -5.42 -8.30 -34.58
C LYS A 84 -5.39 -9.41 -35.64
N GLY A 85 -6.54 -9.71 -36.26
CA GLY A 85 -6.63 -10.69 -37.36
C GLY A 85 -6.39 -12.15 -36.94
N ILE A 86 -6.36 -12.43 -35.63
CA ILE A 86 -6.31 -13.78 -35.10
C ILE A 86 -7.75 -14.32 -35.05
N PRO A 87 -8.00 -15.58 -35.46
CA PRO A 87 -9.33 -16.17 -35.38
C PRO A 87 -9.85 -16.19 -33.94
N ASP A 88 -11.13 -15.86 -33.78
CA ASP A 88 -11.81 -15.94 -32.49
C ASP A 88 -11.88 -17.40 -32.01
N ILE A 89 -11.89 -17.57 -30.69
CA ILE A 89 -12.08 -18.87 -30.07
C ILE A 89 -13.57 -19.05 -29.81
N GLU A 90 -14.21 -19.91 -30.60
CA GLU A 90 -15.63 -20.18 -30.47
C GLU A 90 -16.01 -20.77 -29.13
N ALA A 91 -17.15 -20.31 -28.60
CA ALA A 91 -17.74 -20.84 -27.39
C ALA A 91 -17.97 -22.36 -27.49
N GLY A 92 -17.67 -23.09 -26.42
CA GLY A 92 -17.86 -24.54 -26.36
C GLY A 92 -16.81 -25.38 -27.10
N SER A 93 -15.92 -24.76 -27.89
CA SER A 93 -14.81 -25.46 -28.54
C SER A 93 -13.82 -26.05 -27.52
N GLU A 94 -13.09 -27.09 -27.91
CA GLU A 94 -12.02 -27.66 -27.07
C GLU A 94 -10.94 -26.63 -26.71
N LYS A 95 -10.67 -25.67 -27.62
CA LYS A 95 -9.78 -24.54 -27.35
C LYS A 95 -10.32 -23.64 -26.25
N ALA A 96 -11.61 -23.29 -26.28
CA ALA A 96 -12.23 -22.48 -25.22
C ALA A 96 -12.19 -23.19 -23.87
N LYS A 97 -12.42 -24.52 -23.85
CA LYS A 97 -12.28 -25.34 -22.63
C LYS A 97 -10.85 -25.31 -22.10
N GLY A 98 -9.86 -25.50 -22.97
CA GLY A 98 -8.44 -25.43 -22.61
C GLY A 98 -8.04 -24.07 -22.02
N VAL A 99 -8.46 -22.96 -22.64
CA VAL A 99 -8.22 -21.61 -22.12
C VAL A 99 -8.83 -21.43 -20.73
N ARG A 100 -10.09 -21.86 -20.52
CA ARG A 100 -10.77 -21.74 -19.22
C ARG A 100 -10.07 -22.55 -18.13
N ILE A 101 -9.66 -23.79 -18.42
CA ILE A 101 -8.85 -24.59 -17.49
C ILE A 101 -7.52 -23.88 -17.18
N GLY A 102 -6.87 -23.34 -18.21
CA GLY A 102 -5.65 -22.55 -18.08
C GLY A 102 -5.81 -21.28 -17.23
N ILE A 103 -7.02 -20.74 -17.11
CA ILE A 103 -7.33 -19.59 -16.24
C ILE A 103 -7.74 -20.03 -14.82
N ILE A 104 -8.46 -21.15 -14.68
CA ILE A 104 -8.87 -21.69 -13.38
C ILE A 104 -7.66 -22.00 -12.50
N LEU A 105 -6.59 -22.58 -13.06
CA LEU A 105 -5.37 -22.91 -12.33
C LEU A 105 -4.72 -21.68 -11.65
N PRO A 106 -4.36 -20.60 -12.38
CA PRO A 106 -3.78 -19.42 -11.76
C PRO A 106 -4.77 -18.71 -10.84
N LEU A 107 -6.08 -18.71 -11.10
CA LEU A 107 -7.06 -18.15 -10.15
C LEU A 107 -7.16 -18.95 -8.84
N THR A 108 -6.98 -20.27 -8.90
CA THR A 108 -6.99 -21.11 -7.69
C THR A 108 -5.76 -20.81 -6.81
N LEU A 109 -4.61 -20.54 -7.43
CA LEU A 109 -3.35 -20.31 -6.72
C LEU A 109 -3.12 -18.83 -6.35
N LEU A 110 -3.56 -17.91 -7.20
CA LEU A 110 -3.23 -16.48 -7.16
C LEU A 110 -4.48 -15.59 -7.18
N GLY A 111 -5.68 -16.15 -7.06
CA GLY A 111 -6.93 -15.37 -7.00
C GLY A 111 -7.07 -14.54 -5.72
N LYS A 112 -6.22 -14.79 -4.73
CA LYS A 112 -6.10 -14.00 -3.50
C LYS A 112 -4.66 -13.55 -3.34
N LEU A 113 -4.47 -12.35 -2.78
CA LEU A 113 -3.14 -11.87 -2.42
C LEU A 113 -2.59 -12.65 -1.22
N PRO A 114 -1.28 -12.92 -1.16
CA PRO A 114 -0.65 -13.64 -0.05
C PRO A 114 -0.40 -12.75 1.19
N PHE A 115 -1.04 -11.59 1.25
CA PHE A 115 -0.98 -10.67 2.38
C PHE A 115 -2.35 -10.02 2.56
N SER A 116 -2.69 -9.74 3.81
CA SER A 116 -3.81 -8.89 4.18
C SER A 116 -3.27 -7.51 4.50
N VAL A 117 -3.97 -6.47 4.09
CA VAL A 117 -3.78 -5.14 4.67
C VAL A 117 -4.76 -5.09 5.81
N ASP A 118 -4.25 -5.12 7.03
CA ASP A 118 -5.05 -4.75 8.19
C ASP A 118 -5.36 -3.26 8.00
N GLU A 119 -6.60 -2.96 7.62
CA GLU A 119 -7.12 -1.61 7.85
C GLU A 119 -7.15 -1.51 9.37
N ASP A 120 -6.27 -0.69 9.96
CA ASP A 120 -6.44 -0.30 11.36
C ASP A 120 -7.88 0.24 11.44
N ASP A 121 -8.79 -0.57 11.99
CA ASP A 121 -10.12 -0.15 12.37
C ASP A 121 -9.89 1.04 13.31
N ASP A 122 -10.02 2.24 12.75
CA ASP A 122 -10.23 3.47 13.50
C ASP A 122 -11.53 3.22 14.27
N ASP A 123 -11.38 2.66 15.47
CA ASP A 123 -12.39 2.52 16.50
C ASP A 123 -12.91 3.94 16.79
N GLY A 124 -13.80 4.39 15.91
CA GLY A 124 -14.60 5.59 16.06
C GLY A 124 -15.52 5.35 17.23
N ASP A 125 -15.04 5.70 18.42
CA ASP A 125 -15.84 5.90 19.62
C ASP A 125 -17.05 6.78 19.25
N GLN A 126 -18.23 6.16 19.27
CA GLN A 126 -19.55 6.79 19.16
C GLN A 126 -19.91 7.60 20.41
#